data_AF-A0A7R9UKZ0-F1
#
_entry.id   AF-A0A7R9UKZ0-F1
#
_cell.length_a   1.000
_cell.length_b   1.000
_cell.length_c   1.000
_cell.angle_alpha   90.00
_cell.angle_beta   90.00
_cell.angle_gamma   90.00
#
_symmetry.space_group_name_H-M   'P 1'
#
loop_
_entity.id
_entity.type
_entity.pdbx_description
1 polymer ?
#
loop_
_entity_poly.entity_id
_entity_poly.type
_entity_poly.pdbx_seq_one_letter_code
_entity_poly.pdbx_strand_id
1 'polypeptide(L)'
;ADPAMARARVFVVLLLASGSDAIASVGAARAPARSRARVCAMSSREPGSLKGTFAGAAVGGLLAGPLGAYLGSQLGSALGATSSRLRDERDRLAALGLTSADLKAAQDVVADFNEAEESLRLVSDTADSARARALSLAEDVDTAYASARQALADGDERGARRWLERREDASDKLARARADAAEAE
;
A
#
# COMPACT_ATOMS: atom_id res chain seq x y z
N ALA A 1 24.17 30.58 -23.44
CA ALA A 1 23.89 30.96 -22.05
C ALA A 1 22.88 29.95 -21.52
N ASP A 2 23.37 29.04 -20.70
CA ASP A 2 22.79 27.72 -20.43
C ASP A 2 22.15 27.71 -19.03
N PRO A 3 20.85 27.37 -18.86
CA PRO A 3 20.13 27.51 -17.58
C PRO A 3 20.36 26.36 -16.57
N ALA A 4 21.42 25.58 -16.70
CA ALA A 4 21.64 24.34 -15.92
C ALA A 4 22.42 24.49 -14.59
N MET A 5 22.57 25.70 -14.01
CA MET A 5 23.36 25.89 -12.78
C MET A 5 22.73 26.85 -11.75
N ALA A 6 21.59 26.49 -11.16
CA ALA A 6 21.00 27.35 -10.13
C ALA A 6 20.26 26.67 -8.97
N ARG A 7 20.37 25.36 -8.75
CA ARG A 7 19.68 24.70 -7.61
C ARG A 7 20.48 23.56 -6.99
N ALA A 8 21.67 23.92 -6.50
CA ALA A 8 22.38 23.13 -5.51
C ALA A 8 22.58 24.02 -4.27
N ARG A 9 22.39 23.41 -3.08
CA ARG A 9 22.62 23.91 -1.71
C ARG A 9 21.33 24.34 -0.98
N VAL A 10 21.28 23.99 0.31
CA VAL A 10 20.18 24.08 1.31
C VAL A 10 19.43 22.73 1.36
N PHE A 11 19.50 21.87 2.38
CA PHE A 11 19.85 22.05 3.79
C PHE A 11 20.26 20.68 4.36
N VAL A 12 21.53 20.56 4.77
CA VAL A 12 21.98 19.61 5.79
C VAL A 12 21.76 20.31 7.14
N VAL A 13 21.56 19.53 8.20
CA VAL A 13 21.42 19.91 9.63
C VAL A 13 19.98 19.81 10.16
N LEU A 14 19.61 18.61 10.64
CA LEU A 14 19.01 18.46 11.98
C LEU A 14 19.15 17.01 12.45
N LEU A 15 20.37 16.65 12.86
CA LEU A 15 20.65 15.48 13.67
C LEU A 15 21.13 16.02 15.02
N LEU A 16 20.41 15.72 16.11
CA LEU A 16 20.77 15.77 17.55
C LEU A 16 19.65 16.37 18.43
N ALA A 17 18.81 15.48 18.94
CA ALA A 17 18.24 15.52 20.29
C ALA A 17 17.94 14.06 20.67
N SER A 18 18.86 13.33 21.29
CA SER A 18 19.17 13.31 22.73
C SER A 18 17.97 12.88 23.58
N GLY A 19 18.06 11.70 24.20
CA GLY A 19 17.16 11.27 25.28
C GLY A 19 17.13 9.77 25.53
N SER A 20 18.12 9.26 26.25
CA SER A 20 18.20 7.90 26.81
C SER A 20 17.26 7.67 28.00
N ASP A 21 16.95 6.39 28.21
CA ASP A 21 16.60 5.66 29.46
C ASP A 21 15.32 5.99 30.24
N ALA A 22 14.41 5.00 30.30
CA ALA A 22 13.87 4.50 31.58
C ALA A 22 13.18 3.13 31.41
N ILE A 23 13.70 2.15 32.14
CA ILE A 23 13.13 0.82 32.39
C ILE A 23 12.21 0.93 33.62
N ALA A 24 11.21 0.03 33.69
CA ALA A 24 10.46 -0.44 34.87
C ALA A 24 9.04 0.13 35.10
N SER A 25 8.03 -0.74 34.98
CA SER A 25 7.48 -1.43 36.18
C SER A 25 6.34 -2.38 35.81
N VAL A 26 6.44 -3.59 36.37
CA VAL A 26 5.39 -4.62 36.46
C VAL A 26 4.49 -4.26 37.64
N GLY A 27 3.17 -4.36 37.47
CA GLY A 27 2.22 -4.17 38.57
C GLY A 27 0.78 -4.48 38.16
N ALA A 28 0.31 -5.66 38.55
CA ALA A 28 -1.05 -6.17 38.31
C ALA A 28 -2.11 -5.44 39.14
N ALA A 29 -3.35 -5.34 38.63
CA ALA A 29 -4.56 -5.98 39.20
C ALA A 29 -5.89 -5.25 38.88
N ARG A 30 -6.90 -6.10 38.59
CA ARG A 30 -8.36 -5.99 38.81
C ARG A 30 -9.27 -5.21 37.84
N ALA A 31 -10.11 -6.01 37.17
CA ALA A 31 -11.34 -5.73 36.43
C ALA A 31 -12.51 -5.27 37.35
N PRO A 32 -13.77 -5.15 36.87
CA PRO A 32 -14.30 -4.85 35.53
C PRO A 32 -15.27 -3.63 35.55
N ALA A 33 -15.38 -2.88 34.45
CA ALA A 33 -16.50 -1.95 34.27
C ALA A 33 -16.98 -1.96 32.81
N ARG A 34 -18.26 -2.31 32.67
CA ARG A 34 -19.09 -2.33 31.46
C ARG A 34 -18.76 -1.17 30.51
N SER A 35 -18.20 -1.46 29.34
CA SER A 35 -18.10 -0.51 28.24
C SER A 35 -19.06 -0.91 27.12
N ARG A 36 -20.04 -0.04 26.90
CA ARG A 36 -20.81 0.06 25.66
C ARG A 36 -19.86 0.03 24.47
N ALA A 37 -20.22 -0.71 23.43
CA ALA A 37 -19.60 -0.66 22.12
C ALA A 37 -19.49 0.80 21.67
N ARG A 38 -18.29 1.38 21.83
CA ARG A 38 -17.87 2.55 21.04
C ARG A 38 -17.23 1.97 19.81
N VAL A 39 -17.88 2.20 18.68
CA VAL A 39 -17.24 2.13 17.37
C VAL A 39 -16.03 3.07 17.43
N CYS A 40 -14.83 2.50 17.48
CA CYS A 40 -13.61 3.26 17.23
C CYS A 40 -13.60 3.60 15.74
N ALA A 41 -14.06 4.80 15.41
CA ALA A 41 -13.64 5.47 14.19
C ALA A 41 -12.13 5.74 14.32
N MET A 42 -11.31 4.90 13.68
CA MET A 42 -9.90 5.19 13.46
C MET A 42 -9.80 6.30 12.41
N SER A 43 -9.77 7.53 12.91
CA SER A 43 -9.39 8.72 12.16
C SER A 43 -7.86 8.80 12.14
N SER A 44 -7.24 8.31 11.07
CA SER A 44 -5.85 8.65 10.77
C SER A 44 -5.80 10.09 10.25
N ARG A 45 -5.23 10.97 11.08
CA ARG A 45 -4.83 12.32 10.69
C ARG A 45 -3.49 12.23 9.94
N GLU A 46 -3.48 12.71 8.71
CA GLU A 46 -2.29 13.21 8.00
C GLU A 46 -2.71 14.50 7.26
N PRO A 47 -1.96 15.61 7.41
CA PRO A 47 -2.27 16.88 6.76
C PRO A 47 -1.64 16.92 5.37
N GLY A 48 -2.31 16.36 4.38
CA GLY A 48 -1.89 16.44 2.98
C GLY A 48 -3.00 16.00 2.04
N SER A 49 -3.37 16.88 1.11
CA SER A 49 -4.32 16.62 0.02
C SER A 49 -5.82 16.63 0.37
N LEU A 50 -6.37 17.85 0.45
CA LEU A 50 -7.81 18.15 0.55
C LEU A 50 -8.65 17.71 -0.67
N LYS A 51 -8.03 17.19 -1.74
CA LYS A 51 -8.74 16.75 -2.95
C LYS A 51 -9.07 15.24 -2.94
N GLY A 52 -8.35 14.41 -2.18
CA GLY A 52 -8.61 12.97 -2.10
C GLY A 52 -9.58 12.56 -0.99
N THR A 53 -9.61 13.31 0.12
CA THR A 53 -10.40 12.98 1.30
C THR A 53 -11.91 13.18 1.11
N PHE A 54 -12.32 14.14 0.27
CA PHE A 54 -13.74 14.37 0.00
C PHE A 54 -14.35 13.29 -0.91
N ALA A 55 -13.59 12.83 -1.91
CA ALA A 55 -13.99 11.72 -2.76
C ALA A 55 -14.04 10.38 -2.00
N GLY A 56 -13.03 10.11 -1.18
CA GLY A 56 -13.00 8.90 -0.33
C GLY A 56 -14.09 8.87 0.74
N ALA A 57 -14.43 10.01 1.35
CA ALA A 57 -15.51 10.10 2.32
C ALA A 57 -16.90 10.05 1.67
N ALA A 58 -17.08 10.58 0.45
CA ALA A 58 -18.34 10.48 -0.27
C ALA A 58 -18.61 9.04 -0.74
N VAL A 59 -17.60 8.37 -1.30
CA VAL A 59 -17.69 6.96 -1.70
C VAL A 59 -17.83 6.06 -0.47
N GLY A 60 -17.04 6.30 0.58
CA GLY A 60 -17.15 5.58 1.86
C GLY A 60 -18.47 5.82 2.59
N GLY A 61 -19.06 7.02 2.48
CA GLY A 61 -20.37 7.35 3.04
C GLY A 61 -21.53 6.72 2.27
N LEU A 62 -21.38 6.55 0.95
CA LEU A 62 -22.32 5.79 0.11
C LEU A 62 -22.26 4.28 0.41
N LEU A 63 -21.04 3.74 0.60
CA LEU A 63 -20.80 2.34 0.95
C LEU A 63 -21.17 2.01 2.41
N ALA A 64 -21.10 2.96 3.33
CA ALA A 64 -21.54 2.81 4.73
C ALA A 64 -23.01 3.24 4.96
N GLY A 65 -23.67 3.78 3.93
CA GLY A 65 -25.07 4.24 3.98
C GLY A 65 -26.08 3.14 3.59
N PRO A 66 -27.37 3.48 3.48
CA PRO A 66 -28.42 2.52 3.11
C PRO A 66 -28.23 1.90 1.71
N LEU A 67 -27.59 2.61 0.77
CA LEU A 67 -27.25 2.04 -0.55
C LEU A 67 -26.14 0.98 -0.41
N GLY A 68 -25.09 1.28 0.35
CA GLY A 68 -24.03 0.31 0.63
C GLY A 68 -24.51 -0.89 1.46
N ALA A 69 -25.47 -0.70 2.36
CA ALA A 69 -26.15 -1.79 3.04
C ALA A 69 -26.95 -2.68 2.06
N TYR A 70 -27.65 -2.08 1.08
CA TYR A 70 -28.37 -2.81 0.03
C TYR A 70 -27.43 -3.54 -0.95
N LEU A 71 -26.33 -2.91 -1.34
CA LEU A 71 -25.33 -3.51 -2.24
C LEU A 71 -24.53 -4.60 -1.51
N GLY A 72 -24.14 -4.36 -0.26
CA GLY A 72 -23.51 -5.34 0.60
C GLY A 72 -24.44 -6.49 0.97
N SER A 73 -25.74 -6.24 1.12
CA SER A 73 -26.74 -7.31 1.33
C SER A 73 -26.97 -8.13 0.07
N GLN A 74 -26.90 -7.55 -1.13
CA GLN A 74 -26.98 -8.32 -2.39
C GLN A 74 -25.74 -9.20 -2.58
N LEU A 75 -24.53 -8.67 -2.39
CA LEU A 75 -23.28 -9.45 -2.44
C LEU A 75 -23.20 -10.51 -1.33
N GLY A 76 -23.69 -10.19 -0.12
CA GLY A 76 -23.73 -11.09 1.03
C GLY A 76 -24.92 -12.06 1.06
N SER A 77 -25.99 -11.80 0.31
CA SER A 77 -27.22 -12.63 0.30
C SER A 77 -27.02 -13.98 -0.37
N ALA A 78 -25.98 -14.14 -1.19
CA ALA A 78 -25.49 -15.46 -1.64
C ALA A 78 -25.11 -16.39 -0.47
N LEU A 79 -24.90 -15.84 0.74
CA LEU A 79 -24.55 -16.56 1.97
C LEU A 79 -25.66 -16.55 3.05
N GLY A 80 -26.88 -16.05 2.78
CA GLY A 80 -28.07 -16.36 3.60
C GLY A 80 -28.94 -15.22 4.15
N ALA A 81 -29.27 -14.18 3.36
CA ALA A 81 -30.20 -13.13 3.80
C ALA A 81 -31.68 -13.43 3.46
N THR A 82 -32.59 -13.10 4.38
CA THR A 82 -34.05 -13.30 4.28
C THR A 82 -34.71 -12.31 3.30
N SER A 83 -35.48 -12.85 2.34
CA SER A 83 -36.10 -12.12 1.21
C SER A 83 -37.14 -11.05 1.58
N SER A 84 -37.57 -10.96 2.84
CA SER A 84 -38.48 -9.92 3.35
C SER A 84 -37.77 -8.58 3.54
N ARG A 85 -36.54 -8.57 4.09
CA ARG A 85 -35.77 -7.33 4.30
C ARG A 85 -35.42 -6.63 2.99
N LEU A 86 -35.14 -7.40 1.95
CA LEU A 86 -34.85 -6.89 0.60
C LEU A 86 -36.06 -6.20 -0.05
N ARG A 87 -37.29 -6.60 0.32
CA ARG A 87 -38.51 -5.94 -0.16
C ARG A 87 -38.73 -4.62 0.57
N ASP A 88 -38.61 -4.63 1.89
CA ASP A 88 -38.72 -3.43 2.72
C ASP A 88 -37.69 -2.35 2.32
N GLU A 89 -36.47 -2.76 1.97
CA GLU A 89 -35.44 -1.86 1.45
C GLU A 89 -35.75 -1.34 0.05
N ARG A 90 -36.26 -2.19 -0.85
CA ARG A 90 -36.71 -1.75 -2.18
C ARG A 90 -37.85 -0.73 -2.10
N ASP A 91 -38.81 -0.94 -1.21
CA ASP A 91 -39.94 -0.02 -1.03
C ASP A 91 -39.48 1.34 -0.48
N ARG A 92 -38.48 1.34 0.41
CA ARG A 92 -37.84 2.58 0.87
C ARG A 92 -37.06 3.29 -0.22
N LEU A 93 -36.32 2.56 -1.06
CA LEU A 93 -35.56 3.14 -2.17
C LEU A 93 -36.51 3.72 -3.24
N ALA A 94 -37.62 3.03 -3.51
CA ALA A 94 -38.68 3.54 -4.37
C ALA A 94 -39.33 4.82 -3.80
N ALA A 95 -39.53 4.88 -2.47
CA ALA A 95 -40.03 6.09 -1.80
C ALA A 95 -39.06 7.28 -1.89
N LEU A 96 -37.77 7.03 -2.13
CA LEU A 96 -36.75 8.06 -2.41
C LEU A 96 -36.66 8.43 -3.90
N GLY A 97 -37.51 7.86 -4.75
CA GLY A 97 -37.52 8.12 -6.20
C GLY A 97 -36.43 7.37 -6.97
N LEU A 98 -35.73 6.41 -6.35
CA LEU A 98 -34.72 5.60 -7.03
C LEU A 98 -35.41 4.49 -7.81
N THR A 99 -35.16 4.46 -9.12
CA THR A 99 -35.68 3.41 -9.98
C THR A 99 -34.82 2.15 -9.90
N SER A 100 -35.37 1.01 -10.32
CA SER A 100 -34.58 -0.22 -10.47
C SER A 100 -33.43 -0.07 -11.48
N ALA A 101 -33.57 0.84 -12.45
CA ALA A 101 -32.51 1.17 -13.39
C ALA A 101 -31.35 1.90 -12.70
N ASP A 102 -31.65 2.85 -11.79
CA ASP A 102 -30.63 3.56 -11.01
C ASP A 102 -29.87 2.61 -10.07
N LEU A 103 -30.59 1.67 -9.44
CA LEU A 103 -29.97 0.64 -8.61
C LEU A 103 -29.07 -0.30 -9.41
N LYS A 104 -29.47 -0.67 -10.62
CA LYS A 104 -28.66 -1.49 -11.51
C LYS A 104 -27.41 -0.74 -11.97
N ALA A 105 -27.55 0.52 -12.39
CA ALA A 105 -26.41 1.34 -12.77
C ALA A 105 -25.42 1.51 -11.60
N ALA A 106 -25.92 1.68 -10.37
CA ALA A 106 -25.07 1.73 -9.18
C ALA A 106 -24.35 0.38 -8.91
N GLN A 107 -25.02 -0.75 -9.14
CA GLN A 107 -24.41 -2.08 -9.02
C GLN A 107 -23.30 -2.27 -10.06
N ASP A 108 -23.54 -1.88 -11.31
CA ASP A 108 -22.57 -1.99 -12.40
C ASP A 108 -21.32 -1.15 -12.09
N VAL A 109 -21.49 0.10 -11.62
CA VAL A 109 -20.37 0.97 -11.20
C VAL A 109 -19.57 0.36 -10.04
N VAL A 110 -20.23 -0.30 -9.08
CA VAL A 110 -19.52 -0.97 -7.98
C VAL A 110 -18.76 -2.20 -8.47
N ALA A 111 -19.31 -2.95 -9.42
CA ALA A 111 -18.60 -4.07 -10.04
C ALA A 111 -17.33 -3.58 -10.76
N ASP A 112 -17.46 -2.55 -11.61
CA ASP A 112 -16.33 -1.95 -12.32
C ASP A 112 -15.26 -1.40 -11.35
N PHE A 113 -15.70 -0.78 -10.24
CA PHE A 113 -14.79 -0.28 -9.23
C PHE A 113 -14.01 -1.41 -8.54
N ASN A 114 -14.68 -2.51 -8.16
CA ASN A 114 -14.02 -3.65 -7.53
C ASN A 114 -13.02 -4.31 -8.49
N GLU A 115 -13.36 -4.44 -9.78
CA GLU A 115 -12.45 -4.96 -10.80
C GLU A 115 -11.23 -4.05 -10.99
N ALA A 116 -11.42 -2.73 -10.97
CA ALA A 116 -10.34 -1.76 -11.01
C ALA A 116 -9.44 -1.83 -9.76
N GLU A 117 -10.01 -1.99 -8.57
CA GLU A 117 -9.24 -2.19 -7.34
C GLU A 117 -8.43 -3.48 -7.36
N GLU A 118 -8.99 -4.59 -7.86
CA GLU A 118 -8.27 -5.85 -8.01
C GLU A 118 -7.11 -5.71 -9.02
N SER A 119 -7.37 -5.08 -10.17
CA SER A 119 -6.36 -4.80 -11.18
C SER A 119 -5.24 -3.92 -10.62
N LEU A 120 -5.59 -2.88 -9.84
CA LEU A 120 -4.62 -2.02 -9.18
C LEU A 120 -3.75 -2.79 -8.18
N ARG A 121 -4.35 -3.69 -7.39
CA ARG A 121 -3.60 -4.55 -6.45
C ARG A 121 -2.60 -5.43 -7.19
N LEU A 122 -3.01 -6.07 -8.28
CA LEU A 122 -2.11 -6.91 -9.09
C LEU A 122 -0.92 -6.11 -9.65
N VAL A 123 -1.16 -4.91 -10.16
CA VAL A 123 -0.09 -4.02 -10.66
C VAL A 123 0.83 -3.59 -9.51
N SER A 124 0.27 -3.21 -8.37
CA SER A 124 1.05 -2.82 -7.18
C SER A 124 1.93 -3.96 -6.68
N ASP A 125 1.40 -5.18 -6.56
CA ASP A 125 2.14 -6.37 -6.13
C ASP A 125 3.29 -6.70 -7.10
N THR A 126 3.04 -6.50 -8.39
CA THR A 126 4.06 -6.69 -9.45
C THR A 126 5.17 -5.64 -9.34
N ALA A 127 4.82 -4.37 -9.15
CA ALA A 127 5.77 -3.29 -8.95
C ALA A 127 6.64 -3.51 -7.69
N ASP A 128 6.03 -3.90 -6.58
CA ASP A 128 6.74 -4.17 -5.33
C ASP A 128 7.67 -5.39 -5.46
N SER A 129 7.23 -6.43 -6.18
CA SER A 129 8.07 -7.59 -6.49
C SER A 129 9.28 -7.22 -7.36
N ALA A 130 9.09 -6.37 -8.37
CA ALA A 130 10.17 -5.88 -9.23
C ALA A 130 11.19 -5.04 -8.42
N ARG A 131 10.71 -4.14 -7.56
CA ARG A 131 11.56 -3.35 -6.65
C ARG A 131 12.35 -4.23 -5.69
N ALA A 132 11.70 -5.20 -5.05
CA ALA A 132 12.36 -6.14 -4.12
C ALA A 132 13.48 -6.92 -4.82
N ARG A 133 13.23 -7.37 -6.06
CA ARG A 133 14.24 -8.05 -6.88
C ARG A 133 15.42 -7.12 -7.22
N ALA A 134 15.15 -5.87 -7.58
CA ALA A 134 16.20 -4.88 -7.87
C ALA A 134 17.06 -4.59 -6.63
N LEU A 135 16.46 -4.51 -5.44
CA LEU A 135 17.20 -4.34 -4.18
C LEU A 135 18.10 -5.54 -3.89
N SER A 136 17.57 -6.77 -3.99
CA SER A 136 18.35 -7.99 -3.79
C SER A 136 19.54 -8.11 -4.75
N LEU A 137 19.34 -7.76 -6.03
CA LEU A 137 20.44 -7.76 -7.01
C LEU A 137 21.49 -6.69 -6.73
N ALA A 138 21.11 -5.55 -6.15
CA ALA A 138 22.06 -4.53 -5.73
C ALA A 138 22.94 -5.04 -4.57
N GLU A 139 22.35 -5.72 -3.59
CA GLU A 139 23.08 -6.37 -2.51
C GLU A 139 24.05 -7.45 -3.03
N ASP A 140 23.64 -8.23 -4.04
CA ASP A 140 24.50 -9.22 -4.69
C ASP A 140 25.72 -8.57 -5.38
N VAL A 141 25.53 -7.45 -6.07
CA VAL A 141 26.62 -6.68 -6.71
C VAL A 141 27.62 -6.20 -5.66
N ASP A 142 27.13 -5.63 -4.56
CA ASP A 142 27.98 -5.13 -3.48
C ASP A 142 28.73 -6.26 -2.78
N THR A 143 28.06 -7.38 -2.51
CA THR A 143 28.64 -8.58 -1.90
C THR A 143 29.73 -9.17 -2.78
N ALA A 144 29.46 -9.35 -4.08
CA ALA A 144 30.44 -9.87 -5.03
C ALA A 144 31.68 -8.98 -5.11
N TYR A 145 31.49 -7.65 -5.09
CA TYR A 145 32.61 -6.71 -5.10
C TYR A 145 33.42 -6.75 -3.79
N ALA A 146 32.76 -6.84 -2.63
CA ALA A 146 33.45 -7.00 -1.35
C ALA A 146 34.26 -8.29 -1.30
N SER A 147 33.70 -9.41 -1.76
CA SER A 147 34.41 -10.70 -1.87
C SER A 147 35.58 -10.65 -2.84
N ALA A 148 35.45 -9.94 -3.97
CA ALA A 148 36.56 -9.73 -4.90
C ALA A 148 37.70 -8.95 -4.25
N ARG A 149 37.39 -7.88 -3.51
CA ARG A 149 38.39 -7.10 -2.76
C ARG A 149 39.11 -7.95 -1.72
N GLN A 150 38.37 -8.78 -0.99
CA GLN A 150 38.95 -9.67 0.00
C GLN A 150 39.90 -10.69 -0.65
N ALA A 151 39.48 -11.33 -1.75
CA ALA A 151 40.33 -12.28 -2.47
C ALA A 151 41.63 -11.64 -3.01
N LEU A 152 41.58 -10.38 -3.45
CA LEU A 152 42.80 -9.64 -3.84
C LEU A 152 43.71 -9.37 -2.63
N ALA A 153 43.15 -9.03 -1.47
CA ALA A 153 43.93 -8.85 -0.25
C ALA A 153 44.62 -10.14 0.20
N ASP A 154 43.97 -11.28 -0.03
CA ASP A 154 44.49 -12.61 0.29
C ASP A 154 45.45 -13.16 -0.80
N GLY A 155 45.68 -12.41 -1.89
CA GLY A 155 46.54 -12.80 -3.00
C GLY A 155 45.92 -13.84 -3.96
N ASP A 156 44.63 -14.18 -3.81
CA ASP A 156 43.90 -15.06 -4.72
C ASP A 156 43.32 -14.28 -5.91
N GLU A 157 44.18 -13.96 -6.88
CA GLU A 157 43.79 -13.29 -8.12
C GLU A 157 42.72 -14.07 -8.91
N ARG A 158 42.78 -15.40 -8.88
CA ARG A 158 41.81 -16.24 -9.60
C ARG A 158 40.44 -16.16 -8.95
N GLY A 159 40.38 -16.16 -7.62
CA GLY A 159 39.15 -15.94 -6.85
C GLY A 159 38.57 -14.56 -7.11
N ALA A 160 39.41 -13.52 -7.09
CA ALA A 160 38.99 -12.17 -7.39
C ALA A 160 38.35 -12.05 -8.79
N ARG A 161 38.96 -12.67 -9.82
CA ARG A 161 38.39 -12.66 -11.18
C ARG A 161 37.00 -13.30 -11.23
N ARG A 162 36.80 -14.46 -10.60
CA ARG A 162 35.47 -15.12 -10.54
C ARG A 162 34.41 -14.23 -9.87
N TRP A 163 34.77 -13.54 -8.80
CA TRP A 163 33.85 -12.62 -8.13
C TRP A 163 33.52 -11.38 -8.96
N LEU A 164 34.48 -10.86 -9.73
CA LEU A 164 34.24 -9.76 -10.65
C LEU A 164 33.34 -10.15 -11.82
N GLU A 165 33.52 -11.35 -12.39
CA GLU A 165 32.60 -11.90 -13.40
C GLU A 165 31.18 -12.02 -12.84
N ARG A 166 31.03 -12.57 -11.63
CA ARG A 166 29.71 -12.66 -10.96
C ARG A 166 29.09 -11.28 -10.70
N ARG A 167 29.89 -10.28 -10.37
CA ARG A 167 29.43 -8.90 -10.19
C ARG A 167 28.91 -8.31 -11.50
N GLU A 168 29.60 -8.55 -12.61
CA GLU A 168 29.18 -8.10 -13.94
C GLU A 168 27.83 -8.72 -14.30
N ASP A 169 27.69 -10.04 -14.15
CA ASP A 169 26.41 -10.74 -14.36
C ASP A 169 25.27 -10.19 -13.48
N ALA A 170 25.56 -9.90 -12.21
CA ALA A 170 24.57 -9.34 -11.29
C ALA A 170 24.22 -7.88 -11.65
N SER A 171 25.19 -7.09 -12.13
CA SER A 171 24.99 -5.71 -12.58
C SER A 171 24.09 -5.64 -13.82
N ASP A 172 24.29 -6.55 -14.78
CA ASP A 172 23.44 -6.64 -15.98
C ASP A 172 22.00 -7.01 -15.62
N LYS A 173 21.83 -7.96 -14.69
CA LYS A 173 20.51 -8.33 -14.17
C LYS A 173 19.87 -7.18 -13.40
N LEU A 174 20.64 -6.45 -12.61
CA LEU A 174 20.18 -5.27 -11.86
C LEU A 174 19.69 -4.17 -12.81
N ALA A 175 20.42 -3.89 -13.88
CA ALA A 175 20.02 -2.91 -14.88
C ALA A 175 18.66 -3.25 -15.50
N ARG A 176 18.43 -4.53 -15.83
CA ARG A 176 17.12 -5.00 -16.33
C ARG A 176 16.03 -4.89 -15.27
N ALA A 177 16.27 -5.38 -14.05
CA ALA A 177 15.29 -5.32 -12.98
C ALA A 177 14.90 -3.88 -12.60
N ARG A 178 15.82 -2.92 -12.71
CA ARG A 178 15.52 -1.49 -12.52
C ARG A 178 14.70 -0.90 -13.66
N ALA A 179 14.93 -1.33 -14.90
CA ALA A 179 14.08 -0.94 -16.02
C ALA A 179 12.65 -1.49 -15.82
N ASP A 180 12.52 -2.78 -15.47
CA ASP A 180 11.23 -3.41 -15.18
C ASP A 180 10.49 -2.70 -14.04
N ALA A 181 11.21 -2.30 -12.97
CA ALA A 181 10.63 -1.57 -11.86
C ALA A 181 10.20 -0.14 -12.25
N ALA A 182 10.92 0.53 -13.15
CA ALA A 182 10.58 1.85 -13.64
C ALA A 182 9.40 1.84 -14.64
N GLU A 183 9.22 0.76 -15.39
CA GLU A 183 8.05 0.55 -16.26
C GLU A 183 6.77 0.26 -15.47
N ALA A 184 6.90 -0.19 -14.22
CA ALA A 184 5.79 -0.48 -13.32
C ALA A 184 5.33 0.72 -12.46
N GLU A 185 6.01 1.88 -12.56
CA GLU A 185 5.69 3.14 -11.87
C GLU A 185 4.90 4.12 -12.74
#